data_AF-A0A6P0WMV4-F1
#
_entry.id   AF-A0A6P0WMV4-F1
#
_cell.length_a   1.000
_cell.length_b   1.000
_cell.length_c   1.000
_cell.angle_alpha   90.00
_cell.angle_beta   90.00
_cell.angle_gamma   90.00
#
_symmetry.space_group_name_H-M   'P 1'
#
loop_
_entity.id
_entity.type
_entity.pdbx_description
1 polymer ?
#
loop_
_entity_poly.entity_id
_entity_poly.type
_entity_poly.pdbx_seq_one_letter_code
_entity_poly.pdbx_strand_id
1 'polypeptide(L)' 'MSLIHQIVQEALANKYLTIEAEEQLRQLLKSKYTKEDLKAFMNLQHAAMEGRVSQESRMLNQQVRV' A
#
# COMPACT_ATOMS: atom_id res chain seq x y z
N MET A 1 5.24 -16.39 4.00
CA MET A 1 4.51 -15.12 3.83
C MET A 1 5.21 -14.05 4.63
N SER A 2 5.59 -12.94 4.01
CA SER A 2 6.18 -11.78 4.70
C SER A 2 5.07 -10.84 5.17
N LEU A 3 5.42 -9.93 6.09
CA LEU A 3 4.50 -8.89 6.57
C LEU A 3 4.06 -7.96 5.41
N ILE A 4 4.94 -7.70 4.43
CA ILE A 4 4.60 -6.94 3.22
C ILE A 4 3.48 -7.63 2.44
N HIS A 5 3.57 -8.95 2.25
CA HIS A 5 2.54 -9.71 1.56
C HIS A 5 1.19 -9.67 2.28
N GLN A 6 1.20 -9.73 3.62
CA GLN A 6 -0.02 -9.66 4.42
C GLN A 6 -0.70 -8.31 4.27
N ILE A 7 0.04 -7.21 4.44
CA ILE A 7 -0.51 -5.85 4.30
C ILE A 7 -1.06 -5.61 2.88
N VAL A 8 -0.31 -6.05 1.86
CA VAL A 8 -0.76 -5.94 0.45
C VAL A 8 -2.05 -6.70 0.21
N GLN A 9 -2.15 -7.94 0.68
CA GLN A 9 -3.35 -8.76 0.49
C GLN A 9 -4.55 -8.17 1.23
N GLU A 10 -4.35 -7.68 2.45
CA GLU A 10 -5.40 -7.02 3.22
C GLU A 10 -5.90 -5.74 2.53
N ALA A 11 -4.99 -4.91 2.03
CA ALA A 11 -5.35 -3.69 1.31
C ALA A 11 -6.08 -3.97 -0.01
N LEU A 12 -5.69 -5.03 -0.72
CA LEU A 12 -6.38 -5.48 -1.94
C LEU A 12 -7.77 -6.07 -1.63
N ALA A 13 -7.90 -6.82 -0.54
CA ALA A 13 -9.17 -7.42 -0.11
C ALA A 13 -10.16 -6.34 0.35
N ASN A 14 -9.69 -5.39 1.17
CA ASN A 14 -10.49 -4.30 1.69
C ASN A 14 -10.68 -3.15 0.70
N LYS A 15 -9.95 -3.19 -0.43
CA LYS A 15 -9.89 -2.10 -1.43
C LYS A 15 -9.52 -0.74 -0.82
N TYR A 16 -8.81 -0.77 0.31
CA TYR A 16 -8.47 0.41 1.09
C TYR A 16 -7.10 0.23 1.74
N LEU A 17 -6.26 1.25 1.64
CA LEU A 17 -4.95 1.32 2.28
C LEU A 17 -4.95 2.49 3.26
N THR A 18 -4.84 2.17 4.55
CA THR A 18 -4.74 3.16 5.64
C THR A 18 -3.34 3.80 5.65
N ILE A 19 -3.23 4.99 6.25
CA ILE A 19 -1.92 5.64 6.46
C ILE A 19 -1.00 4.75 7.30
N GLU A 20 -1.54 4.06 8.31
CA GLU A 20 -0.76 3.17 9.17
C GLU A 20 -0.14 2.01 8.38
N ALA A 21 -0.94 1.34 7.54
CA ALA A 21 -0.47 0.25 6.68
C ALA A 21 0.56 0.74 5.65
N GLU A 22 0.38 1.95 5.11
CA GLU A 22 1.32 2.57 4.17
C GLU A 22 2.66 2.88 4.85
N GLU A 23 2.65 3.45 6.07
CA GLU A 23 3.88 3.72 6.81
C GLU A 23 4.59 2.42 7.24
N GLN A 24 3.84 1.40 7.65
CA GLN A 24 4.41 0.07 7.92
C GLN A 24 5.09 -0.52 6.67
N LEU A 25 4.42 -0.48 5.51
CA LEU A 25 5.02 -0.91 4.23
C LEU A 25 6.29 -0.12 3.92
N ARG A 26 6.28 1.19 4.12
CA ARG A 26 7.45 2.06 3.90
C ARG A 26 8.62 1.67 4.80
N GLN A 27 8.39 1.35 6.07
CA GLN A 27 9.45 0.89 6.98
C GLN A 27 9.98 -0.49 6.58
N LEU A 28 9.10 -1.42 6.19
CA LEU A 28 9.49 -2.76 5.75
C LEU A 28 10.33 -2.72 4.46
N LEU A 29 9.96 -1.86 3.50
CA LEU A 29 10.70 -1.68 2.25
C LEU A 29 12.06 -0.98 2.42
N LYS A 30 12.28 -0.27 3.54
CA LYS A 30 13.60 0.27 3.90
C LYS A 30 14.54 -0.82 4.44
N SER A 31 13.99 -1.94 4.91
CA SER A 31 14.75 -3.09 5.39
C SER A 31 15.04 -4.10 4.26
N LYS A 32 15.64 -5.25 4.57
CA LYS A 32 15.80 -6.32 3.58
C LYS A 32 14.43 -6.89 3.20
N TYR A 33 14.04 -6.71 1.95
CA TYR A 33 12.87 -7.34 1.34
C TYR A 33 13.28 -8.29 0.21
N THR A 34 12.41 -9.24 -0.11
CA THR A 34 12.62 -10.19 -1.21
C THR A 34 12.05 -9.66 -2.52
N LYS A 35 12.43 -10.25 -3.66
CA LYS A 35 11.84 -9.90 -4.96
C LYS A 35 10.32 -10.10 -4.99
N GLU A 36 9.82 -11.09 -4.25
CA GLU A 36 8.38 -11.35 -4.13
C GLU A 36 7.64 -10.25 -3.35
N ASP A 37 8.28 -9.70 -2.33
CA ASP A 37 7.74 -8.57 -1.57
C ASP A 37 7.64 -7.32 -2.44
N LEU A 38 8.68 -7.06 -3.24
CA LEU A 38 8.67 -5.97 -4.20
C LEU A 38 7.54 -6.16 -5.23
N LYS A 39 7.35 -7.39 -5.75
CA LYS A 39 6.27 -7.69 -6.69
C LYS A 39 4.90 -7.47 -6.08
N ALA A 40 4.69 -7.90 -4.83
CA ALA A 40 3.44 -7.65 -4.11
C ALA A 40 3.17 -6.16 -3.94
N PHE A 41 4.20 -5.41 -3.52
CA PHE A 41 4.10 -3.96 -3.39
C PHE A 41 3.78 -3.28 -4.73
N MET A 42 4.42 -3.66 -5.83
CA MET A 42 4.13 -3.11 -7.16
C MET A 42 2.69 -3.40 -7.60
N ASN A 43 2.15 -4.58 -7.29
CA ASN A 43 0.74 -4.89 -7.55
C ASN A 43 -0.20 -3.98 -6.78
N LEU A 44 0.09 -3.69 -5.50
CA LEU A 44 -0.68 -2.75 -4.69
C LEU A 44 -0.63 -1.34 -5.29
N GLN A 45 0.54 -0.88 -5.71
CA GLN A 45 0.71 0.44 -6.33
C GLN A 45 -0.09 0.55 -7.63
N HIS A 46 -0.07 -0.49 -8.47
CA HIS A 46 -0.86 -0.54 -9.70
C HIS A 46 -2.36 -0.51 -9.41
N ALA A 47 -2.83 -1.31 -8.44
CA ALA A 47 -4.23 -1.33 -8.03
C ALA A 47 -4.70 0.03 -7.49
N ALA A 48 -3.84 0.75 -6.75
CA ALA A 48 -4.13 2.10 -6.30
C ALA A 48 -4.18 3.11 -7.46
N MET A 49 -3.27 3.01 -8.45
CA MET A 49 -3.28 3.85 -9.65
C MET A 49 -4.52 3.63 -10.52
N GLU A 50 -4.99 2.39 -10.62
CA GLU A 50 -6.22 2.03 -11.33
C GLU A 50 -7.50 2.38 -10.55
N GLY A 51 -7.39 2.91 -9.32
CA GLY A 51 -8.54 3.22 -8.46
C GLY A 51 -9.23 1.98 -7.87
N ARG A 52 -8.61 0.80 -7.93
CA ARG A 52 -9.11 -0.43 -7.30
C ARG A 52 -8.86 -0.46 -5.79
N VAL A 53 -7.86 0.29 -5.32
CA VAL A 53 -7.55 0.48 -3.90
C VAL A 53 -7.51 1.97 -3.60
N SER A 54 -8.34 2.41 -2.66
CA SER A 54 -8.31 3.79 -2.18
C SER A 54 -7.19 3.98 -1.16
N GLN A 55 -6.35 4.98 -1.35
CA GLN A 55 -5.28 5.33 -0.40
C GLN A 55 -5.72 6.51 0.45
N GLU A 56 -5.81 6.30 1.76
CA GLU A 56 -6.22 7.32 2.73
C GLU A 56 -5.34 8.58 2.67
N SER A 57 -4.03 8.40 2.53
CA SER A 57 -3.04 9.48 2.38
C SER A 57 -3.34 10.39 1.18
N ARG A 58 -3.73 9.80 0.04
CA ARG A 58 -4.08 10.55 -1.17
C ARG A 58 -5.41 11.29 -1.01
N MET A 59 -6.38 10.68 -0.33
CA MET A 59 -7.66 11.30 -0.06
C MET A 59 -7.51 12.55 0.82
N LEU A 60 -6.69 12.46 1.88
CA LEU A 60 -6.39 13.59 2.75
C LEU A 60 -5.63 14.70 2.03
N ASN A 61 -4.65 14.36 1.19
CA ASN A 61 -3.93 15.36 0.40
C ASN A 61 -4.80 16.06 -0.66
N GLN A 62 -5.85 15.40 -1.16
CA GLN A 62 -6.83 16.03 -2.05
C GLN A 62 -7.75 17.03 -1.34
N GLN A 63 -8.00 16.85 -0.04
CA GLN A 63 -8.86 17.76 0.73
C GLN A 63 -8.19 19.10 1.08
N VAL A 64 -6.85 19.19 1.01
CA VAL A 64 -6.10 20.42 1.35
C VAL A 64 -5.99 21.40 0.18
N ARG A 65 -6.42 21.02 -1.03
CA ARG A 65 -6.53 21.95 -2.17
C ARG A 65 -7.92 22.60 -2.18
N VAL A 66 -8.12 23.63 -1.36
CA VAL A 66 -9.25 24.57 -1.45
C VAL A 66 -8.71 26.00 -1.52
#